data_AF-A0A946TU80-F1
#
_entry.id   AF-A0A946TU80-F1
#
_cell.length_a   1.000
_cell.length_b   1.000
_cell.length_c   1.000
_cell.angle_alpha   90.00
_cell.angle_beta   90.00
_cell.angle_gamma   90.00
#
_symmetry.space_group_name_H-M   'P 1'
#
loop_
_entity.id
_entity.type
_entity.pdbx_description
1 polymer ?
#
loop_
_entity_poly.entity_id
_entity_poly.type
_entity_poly.pdbx_seq_one_letter_code
_entity_poly.pdbx_strand_id
1 'polypeptide(L)'
;MKDKVQIHKYTTHFESPPNALSSSGTIEGALINHAGGYGCLQPWPSLGDDDLKYHLQSIVKNDLTEQAMACLKCCEIDSMARAKGIDLFNNLIIPRSHLLIPSVPVQGISENLKKDL
;
A
#
# COMPACT_ATOMS: atom_id res chain seq x y z
N MET A 1 2.91 -13.34 18.84
CA MET A 1 2.31 -12.00 19.03
C MET A 1 1.41 -12.05 20.27
N LYS A 2 1.59 -11.17 21.27
CA LYS A 2 0.72 -11.12 22.46
C LYS A 2 -0.57 -10.34 22.21
N ASP A 3 -0.53 -9.39 21.29
CA ASP A 3 -1.67 -8.54 20.94
C ASP A 3 -2.49 -9.12 19.78
N LYS A 4 -3.80 -8.87 19.81
CA LYS A 4 -4.73 -9.34 18.78
C LYS A 4 -4.53 -8.57 17.48
N VAL A 5 -4.31 -9.29 16.39
CA VAL A 5 -4.35 -8.72 15.03
C VAL A 5 -5.79 -8.73 14.53
N GLN A 6 -6.26 -7.60 14.02
CA GLN A 6 -7.55 -7.49 13.34
C GLN A 6 -7.33 -7.31 11.84
N ILE A 7 -8.14 -7.97 11.03
CA ILE A 7 -8.01 -8.00 9.57
C ILE A 7 -9.34 -7.53 8.96
N HIS A 8 -9.29 -6.51 8.13
CA HIS A 8 -10.42 -6.05 7.33
C HIS A 8 -10.06 -6.15 5.84
N LYS A 9 -10.60 -7.16 5.15
CA LYS A 9 -10.36 -7.36 3.71
C LYS A 9 -11.16 -6.37 2.88
N TYR A 10 -10.60 -5.95 1.77
CA TYR A 10 -11.25 -5.09 0.80
C TYR A 10 -10.87 -5.48 -0.64
N THR A 11 -11.64 -4.95 -1.59
CA THR A 11 -11.32 -4.99 -3.01
C THR A 11 -11.32 -3.57 -3.54
N THR A 12 -10.22 -3.15 -4.14
CA THR A 12 -10.12 -1.87 -4.84
C THR A 12 -10.54 -2.07 -6.29
N HIS A 13 -11.44 -1.20 -6.77
CA HIS A 13 -11.91 -1.18 -8.15
C HIS A 13 -11.36 0.07 -8.86
N PHE A 14 -10.56 -0.16 -9.90
CA PHE A 14 -9.99 0.85 -10.78
C PHE A 14 -10.84 0.97 -12.05
N GLU A 15 -10.92 2.17 -12.62
CA GLU A 15 -11.62 2.42 -13.89
C GLU A 15 -10.95 1.71 -15.08
N SER A 16 -9.64 1.48 -14.98
CA SER A 16 -8.83 0.72 -15.94
C SER A 16 -7.81 -0.15 -15.21
N PRO A 17 -7.24 -1.18 -15.84
CA PRO A 17 -6.21 -2.00 -15.22
C PRO A 17 -5.05 -1.13 -14.67
N PRO A 18 -4.70 -1.27 -13.38
CA PRO A 18 -3.82 -0.33 -12.68
C PRO A 18 -2.33 -0.47 -13.04
N ASN A 19 -1.95 -1.50 -13.79
CA ASN A 19 -0.61 -1.65 -14.35
C ASN A 19 -0.61 -2.39 -15.70
N ALA A 20 0.49 -2.32 -16.44
CA ALA A 20 0.62 -2.90 -17.78
C ALA A 20 0.52 -4.45 -17.83
N LEU A 21 0.70 -5.13 -16.70
CA LEU A 21 0.63 -6.59 -16.56
C LEU A 21 -0.71 -7.06 -15.95
N SER A 22 -1.60 -6.14 -15.61
CA SER A 22 -2.93 -6.44 -15.10
C SER A 22 -3.96 -6.44 -16.24
N SER A 23 -4.79 -7.48 -16.29
CA SER A 23 -5.95 -7.55 -17.18
C SER A 23 -7.26 -7.18 -16.46
N SER A 24 -7.25 -7.19 -15.13
CA SER A 24 -8.38 -6.80 -14.28
C SER A 24 -8.22 -5.38 -13.77
N GLY A 25 -9.33 -4.67 -13.60
CA GLY A 25 -9.42 -3.42 -12.84
C GLY A 25 -9.57 -3.65 -11.33
N THR A 26 -9.36 -4.86 -10.80
CA THR A 26 -9.56 -5.16 -9.37
C THR A 26 -8.28 -5.64 -8.70
N ILE A 27 -8.09 -5.21 -7.45
CA ILE A 27 -7.01 -5.69 -6.57
C ILE A 27 -7.56 -5.98 -5.19
N GLU A 28 -7.17 -7.12 -4.63
CA GLU A 28 -7.51 -7.48 -3.25
C GLU A 28 -6.45 -6.95 -2.28
N GLY A 29 -6.91 -6.46 -1.13
CA GLY A 29 -6.05 -6.07 -0.04
C GLY A 29 -6.70 -6.30 1.32
N ALA A 30 -5.96 -5.99 2.37
CA ALA A 30 -6.48 -5.94 3.72
C ALA A 30 -5.90 -4.77 4.49
N LEU A 31 -6.74 -4.13 5.30
CA LEU A 31 -6.30 -3.25 6.37
C LEU A 31 -6.05 -4.10 7.61
N ILE A 32 -4.85 -3.99 8.16
CA ILE A 32 -4.42 -4.67 9.37
C ILE A 32 -4.41 -3.66 10.51
N ASN A 33 -5.02 -4.01 11.64
CA ASN A 33 -4.83 -3.29 12.89
C ASN A 33 -4.08 -4.18 13.88
N HIS A 34 -2.99 -3.62 14.43
CA HIS A 34 -2.19 -4.26 15.46
C HIS A 34 -1.73 -3.20 16.46
N ALA A 35 -1.93 -3.46 17.76
CA ALA A 35 -1.56 -2.57 18.86
C ALA A 35 -2.12 -1.13 18.72
N GLY A 36 -3.27 -0.95 18.07
CA GLY A 36 -3.91 0.35 17.88
C GLY A 36 -3.37 1.16 16.69
N GLY A 37 -2.41 0.64 15.94
CA GLY A 37 -1.96 1.21 14.67
C GLY A 37 -2.46 0.41 13.47
N TYR A 38 -2.39 1.04 12.29
CA TYR A 38 -2.90 0.51 11.04
C TYR A 38 -1.81 0.34 9.98
N GLY A 39 -1.93 -0.73 9.21
CA GLY A 39 -1.07 -1.04 8.07
C GLY A 39 -1.87 -1.60 6.92
N CYS A 40 -1.44 -1.32 5.69
CA CYS A 40 -2.03 -1.86 4.48
C CYS A 40 -1.24 -3.09 4.02
N LEU A 41 -1.95 -4.13 3.58
CA LEU A 41 -1.38 -5.30 2.92
C LEU A 41 -2.11 -5.50 1.59
N GLN A 42 -1.47 -5.12 0.48
CA GLN A 42 -2.02 -5.23 -0.86
C GLN A 42 -0.95 -5.79 -1.81
N PRO A 43 -0.88 -7.11 -1.98
CA PRO A 43 0.03 -7.71 -2.94
C PRO A 43 -0.45 -7.47 -4.38
N TRP A 44 0.50 -7.55 -5.30
CA TRP A 44 0.30 -7.43 -6.74
C TRP A 44 0.79 -8.71 -7.43
N PRO A 45 -0.03 -9.78 -7.50
CA PRO A 45 0.36 -10.99 -8.20
C PRO A 45 0.73 -10.76 -9.67
N SER A 46 0.14 -9.74 -10.31
CA SER A 46 0.54 -9.31 -11.66
C SER A 46 2.00 -8.86 -11.77
N LEU A 47 2.63 -8.47 -10.65
CA LEU A 47 4.02 -7.99 -10.56
C LEU A 47 4.95 -9.02 -9.90
N GLY A 48 4.45 -10.22 -9.58
CA GLY A 48 5.24 -11.32 -9.02
C GLY A 48 5.07 -11.56 -7.51
N ASP A 49 4.22 -10.80 -6.82
CA ASP A 49 3.89 -11.08 -5.42
C ASP A 49 3.06 -12.37 -5.28
N ASP A 50 3.12 -13.00 -4.11
CA ASP A 50 2.15 -14.03 -3.74
C ASP A 50 0.76 -13.42 -3.49
N ASP A 51 -0.27 -14.26 -3.42
CA ASP A 51 -1.64 -13.76 -3.19
C ASP A 51 -1.87 -13.22 -1.76
N LEU A 52 -2.95 -12.45 -1.58
CA LEU A 52 -3.32 -11.88 -0.28
C LEU A 52 -3.49 -12.96 0.80
N LYS A 53 -4.00 -14.14 0.44
CA LYS A 53 -4.25 -15.23 1.38
C LYS A 53 -2.93 -15.78 1.94
N TYR A 54 -1.90 -15.94 1.10
CA TYR A 54 -0.57 -16.36 1.49
C TYR A 54 0.03 -15.41 2.54
N HIS A 55 0.01 -14.10 2.27
CA HIS A 55 0.54 -13.12 3.21
C HIS A 55 -0.26 -13.05 4.52
N LEU A 56 -1.60 -13.13 4.48
CA LEU A 56 -2.43 -13.16 5.69
C LEU A 56 -2.18 -14.43 6.53
N GLN A 57 -1.99 -15.58 5.89
CA GLN A 57 -1.63 -16.82 6.59
C GLN A 57 -0.26 -16.70 7.26
N SER A 58 0.69 -16.01 6.65
CA SER A 58 2.02 -15.73 7.21
C SER A 58 1.93 -15.01 8.55
N ILE A 59 1.00 -14.04 8.66
CA ILE A 59 0.71 -13.32 9.92
C ILE A 59 0.12 -14.29 10.96
N VAL A 60 -0.90 -15.07 10.60
CA VAL A 60 -1.55 -16.01 11.54
C VAL A 60 -0.57 -17.06 12.08
N LYS A 61 0.33 -17.56 11.22
CA LYS A 61 1.34 -18.57 11.58
C LYS A 61 2.55 -18.00 12.30
N ASN A 62 2.69 -16.67 12.35
CA ASN A 62 3.89 -16.00 12.84
C ASN A 62 5.16 -16.45 12.08
N ASP A 63 5.01 -16.66 10.77
CA ASP A 63 6.07 -16.99 9.82
C ASP A 63 5.98 -15.96 8.70
N LEU A 64 6.48 -14.75 8.99
CA LEU A 64 6.13 -13.54 8.25
C LEU A 64 6.85 -13.47 6.90
N THR A 65 6.08 -13.26 5.85
CA THR A 65 6.59 -12.78 4.56
C THR A 65 7.16 -11.37 4.68
N GLU A 66 8.03 -10.95 3.75
CA GLU A 66 8.57 -9.58 3.73
C GLU A 66 7.46 -8.52 3.70
N GLN A 67 6.43 -8.74 2.90
CA GLN A 67 5.30 -7.82 2.80
C GLN A 67 4.45 -7.78 4.08
N ALA A 68 4.28 -8.92 4.76
CA ALA A 68 3.63 -8.95 6.07
C ALA A 68 4.46 -8.25 7.15
N MET A 69 5.79 -8.42 7.14
CA MET A 69 6.71 -7.70 8.03
C MET A 69 6.59 -6.18 7.83
N ALA A 70 6.59 -5.71 6.58
CA ALA A 70 6.41 -4.30 6.25
C ALA A 70 5.05 -3.77 6.72
N CYS A 71 3.98 -4.52 6.50
CA CYS A 71 2.63 -4.15 6.96
C CYS A 71 2.58 -3.98 8.50
N LEU A 72 3.13 -4.93 9.24
CA LEU A 72 3.19 -4.87 10.71
C LEU A 72 4.11 -3.73 11.19
N LYS A 73 5.18 -3.43 10.45
CA LYS A 73 6.03 -2.28 10.75
C LYS A 73 5.27 -0.96 10.59
N CYS A 74 4.42 -0.83 9.56
CA CYS A 74 3.53 0.31 9.42
C CYS A 74 2.54 0.41 10.59
N CYS A 75 1.96 -0.71 11.04
CA CYS A 75 1.11 -0.72 12.23
C CYS A 75 1.87 -0.21 13.47
N GLU A 76 3.11 -0.64 13.68
CA GLU A 76 3.95 -0.19 14.79
C GLU A 76 4.18 1.32 14.71
N ILE A 77 4.61 1.84 13.56
CA ILE A 77 4.89 3.27 13.35
C ILE A 77 3.62 4.11 13.60
N ASP A 78 2.48 3.72 13.02
CA ASP A 78 1.21 4.42 13.19
C ASP A 78 0.74 4.37 14.65
N SER A 79 0.88 3.23 15.33
CA SER A 79 0.51 3.08 16.75
C SER A 79 1.33 4.03 17.64
N MET A 80 2.63 4.13 17.38
CA MET A 80 3.54 5.00 18.12
C MET A 80 3.24 6.48 17.89
N ALA A 81 2.91 6.86 16.65
CA ALA A 81 2.54 8.22 16.30
C ALA A 81 1.24 8.63 17.00
N ARG A 82 0.21 7.79 16.95
CA ARG A 82 -1.08 8.00 17.63
C ARG A 82 -0.92 8.13 19.14
N ALA A 83 -0.13 7.25 19.77
CA ALA A 83 0.13 7.28 21.21
C ALA A 83 0.79 8.60 21.67
N LYS A 84 1.51 9.28 20.76
CA LYS A 84 2.19 10.55 21.02
C LYS A 84 1.45 11.77 20.48
N GLY A 85 0.31 11.60 19.81
CA GLY A 85 -0.40 12.68 19.13
C GLY A 85 0.42 13.32 17.99
N ILE A 86 1.27 12.55 17.32
CA ILE A 86 2.14 13.01 16.23
C ILE A 86 1.48 12.72 14.89
N ASP A 87 1.45 13.72 14.00
CA ASP A 87 1.16 13.53 12.59
C ASP A 87 2.45 13.09 11.86
N LEU A 88 2.40 11.91 11.23
CA LEU A 88 3.52 11.32 10.49
C LEU A 88 3.97 12.16 9.28
N PHE A 89 3.09 13.01 8.75
CA PHE A 89 3.39 13.85 7.59
C PHE A 89 3.83 15.26 7.96
N ASN A 90 3.82 15.61 9.25
CA ASN A 90 4.24 16.93 9.69
C ASN A 90 5.71 17.19 9.30
N ASN A 91 5.97 18.37 8.73
CA ASN A 91 7.28 18.79 8.20
C ASN A 91 7.83 17.94 7.03
N LEU A 92 7.01 17.13 6.36
CA LEU A 92 7.39 16.47 5.11
C LEU A 92 6.91 17.28 3.90
N ILE A 93 7.75 17.40 2.88
CA ILE A 93 7.33 17.87 1.55
C ILE A 93 6.99 16.62 0.74
N ILE A 94 5.70 16.33 0.60
CA ILE A 94 5.23 15.22 -0.23
C ILE A 94 5.14 15.72 -1.68
N PRO A 95 5.91 15.13 -2.63
CA PRO A 95 5.81 15.53 -4.03
C PRO A 95 4.45 15.15 -4.60
N ARG A 96 3.93 15.94 -5.55
CA ARG A 96 2.66 15.65 -6.26
C ARG A 96 2.72 14.28 -6.98
N SER A 97 3.90 13.87 -7.41
CA SER A 97 4.11 12.62 -8.14
C SER A 97 5.46 12.00 -7.82
N HIS A 98 5.51 10.67 -7.85
CA HIS A 98 6.75 9.89 -7.82
C HIS A 98 7.36 9.69 -9.22
N LEU A 99 6.83 10.36 -10.25
CA LEU A 99 7.38 10.34 -11.60
C LEU A 99 8.78 10.98 -11.60
N LEU A 100 9.82 10.15 -11.71
CA LEU A 100 11.22 10.58 -11.70
C LEU A 100 11.69 11.23 -13.02
N ILE A 101 10.77 11.49 -13.96
CA ILE A 101 11.12 12.09 -15.25
C ILE A 101 11.18 13.61 -15.07
N PRO A 102 12.37 14.24 -15.14
CA PRO A 102 12.54 15.66 -14.85
C PRO A 102 11.85 16.58 -15.87
N SER A 103 11.55 16.07 -17.06
CA SER A 103 10.74 16.73 -18.07
C SER A 103 10.18 15.67 -19.01
N VAL A 104 8.86 15.56 -19.13
CA VAL A 104 8.28 14.77 -20.21
C VAL A 104 8.31 15.64 -21.47
N PRO A 105 8.98 15.23 -22.58
CA PRO A 105 8.92 15.98 -23.82
C PRO A 105 7.45 16.14 -24.22
N VAL A 106 7.00 17.38 -24.43
CA VAL A 106 5.59 17.70 -24.73
C VAL A 106 5.12 17.04 -26.04
N GLN A 107 6.04 16.54 -26.87
CA GLN A 107 5.73 15.73 -28.04
C GLN A 107 5.35 14.30 -27.63
N GLY A 108 4.05 14.00 -27.75
CA GLY A 108 3.51 12.65 -27.59
C GLY A 108 2.72 12.41 -26.30
N ILE A 109 2.62 13.41 -25.41
CA ILE A 109 1.78 13.33 -24.21
C ILE A 109 0.35 13.71 -24.57
N SER A 110 -0.62 12.84 -24.27
CA SER A 110 -2.05 13.17 -24.39
C SER A 110 -2.38 14.38 -23.51
N GLU A 111 -3.29 15.26 -23.95
CA GLU A 111 -3.60 16.51 -23.22
C GLU A 111 -4.03 16.30 -21.77
N ASN A 112 -4.56 15.12 -21.43
CA ASN A 112 -4.98 14.79 -20.08
C ASN A 112 -3.81 14.71 -19.09
N LEU A 113 -2.66 14.19 -19.50
CA LEU A 113 -1.46 14.11 -18.63
C LEU A 113 -0.79 15.47 -18.41
N LYS A 114 -1.08 16.49 -19.23
CA LYS A 114 -0.54 17.84 -19.04
C LYS A 114 -1.15 18.59 -17.87
N LYS A 115 -2.34 18.19 -17.39
CA LYS A 115 -3.02 18.81 -16.24
C LYS A 115 -2.42 18.38 -14.89
N ASP A 116 -1.72 17.25 -14.90
CA ASP A 116 -1.18 16.60 -13.70
C ASP A 116 0.33 16.80 -13.50
N LEU A 117 0.99 17.39 -14.48
CA LEU A 117 2.35 17.97 -14.39
C LEU A 117 2.27 19.40 -13.85
#